data_AF-B8NCE7-F1
#
_entry.id   AF-B8NCE7-F1
#
_cell.length_a   1.000
_cell.length_b   1.000
_cell.length_c   1.000
_cell.angle_alpha   90.00
_cell.angle_beta   90.00
_cell.angle_gamma   90.00
#
_symmetry.space_group_name_H-M   'P 1'
#
loop_
_entity.id
_entity.type
_entity.pdbx_description
1 polymer ?
#
loop_
_entity_poly.entity_id
_entity_poly.type
_entity_poly.pdbx_seq_one_letter_code
_entity_poly.pdbx_strand_id
1 'polypeptide(L)'
;MDFDDINLDTVDNLRQEWIKLASNSSAGICELANRYRQRDDCKLCSMHCGSFNFSFRLNWDDEGEDWLIRFPLPGKSMFLDEKVRREAVLMKYIARETKIPVPRVIAYRMGDENPTGLGPYIIMTWIDGKKMSDVLRQNDLPDKHDTLDPTINPETLKTLYGEMAEILLQLWGLDFDKIGSISEDSMTGKPVVDGRPLTRELNELIRTSGLNDCTPRRIYHTSVDYITSLLALQSMHLEQQRNSVYDSKDCREKYACRQLMKATALNFIPNEDCGPFKLFCDDLCPGNVLVDDSLRIVGVLDWEFSYAAPSQFAASIPWWLLLRRPHSLLNQYGPDAFFESFLPKATLFLEVLEEREQIRGLTGHDCRLSVRMRQSIEDKSAWFTLASHMVASVDLLYWDLLDEYCWGPRSSIAQRVRAITTSPEMHKRREDFVHLKIQQLQEYYNELGVDNNVSYEPEPPLQPIAERDPGPKYLDVANRGFLEGALVGLAVGLGITICLRWHRSPL
;
A
#
# COMPACT_ATOMS: atom_id res chain seq x y z
N MET A 1 13.63 2.06 5.75
CA MET A 1 14.69 1.05 5.66
C MET A 1 15.35 1.18 4.31
N ASP A 2 16.64 0.87 4.24
CA ASP A 2 17.39 0.86 2.99
C ASP A 2 16.99 -0.34 2.15
N PHE A 3 17.33 -0.30 0.86
CA PHE A 3 17.17 -1.45 -0.01
C PHE A 3 18.30 -2.46 0.20
N ASP A 4 18.04 -3.72 -0.08
CA ASP A 4 19.04 -4.76 -0.25
C ASP A 4 19.71 -4.58 -1.62
N ASP A 5 20.85 -3.91 -1.63
CA ASP A 5 21.62 -3.57 -2.84
C ASP A 5 22.09 -4.83 -3.57
N ILE A 6 22.46 -5.89 -2.84
CA ILE A 6 22.91 -7.17 -3.42
C ILE A 6 21.78 -7.82 -4.20
N ASN A 7 20.58 -7.86 -3.61
CA ASN A 7 19.40 -8.38 -4.29
C ASN A 7 18.99 -7.48 -5.47
N LEU A 8 19.03 -6.16 -5.29
CA LEU A 8 18.70 -5.19 -6.34
C LEU A 8 19.58 -5.34 -7.57
N ASP A 9 20.89 -5.45 -7.40
CA ASP A 9 21.84 -5.67 -8.51
C ASP A 9 21.52 -6.97 -9.26
N THR A 10 21.14 -8.02 -8.52
CA THR A 10 20.74 -9.30 -9.10
C THR A 10 19.50 -9.18 -9.97
N VAL A 11 18.45 -8.52 -9.47
CA VAL A 11 17.17 -8.39 -10.21
C VAL A 11 17.23 -7.34 -11.32
N ASP A 12 18.05 -6.29 -11.20
CA ASP A 12 18.17 -5.26 -12.23
C ASP A 12 18.83 -5.80 -13.51
N ASN A 13 19.67 -6.83 -13.43
CA ASN A 13 20.19 -7.53 -14.62
C ASN A 13 19.07 -8.15 -15.47
N LEU A 14 18.07 -8.78 -14.85
CA LEU A 14 16.91 -9.34 -15.55
C LEU A 14 16.15 -8.27 -16.34
N ARG A 15 16.03 -7.07 -15.77
CA ARG A 15 15.42 -5.92 -16.43
C ARG A 15 16.23 -5.48 -17.65
N GLN A 16 17.55 -5.37 -17.51
CA GLN A 16 18.43 -4.93 -18.61
C GLN A 16 18.42 -5.92 -19.77
N GLU A 17 18.46 -7.23 -19.48
CA GLU A 17 18.34 -8.29 -20.49
C GLU A 17 17.01 -8.22 -21.21
N TRP A 18 15.91 -8.03 -20.47
CA TRP A 18 14.58 -7.88 -21.05
C TRP A 18 14.49 -6.65 -21.95
N ILE A 19 15.01 -5.49 -21.53
CA ILE A 19 15.01 -4.25 -22.35
C ILE A 19 15.80 -4.47 -23.64
N LYS A 20 16.94 -5.16 -23.57
CA LYS A 20 17.75 -5.50 -24.75
C LYS A 20 16.97 -6.40 -25.71
N LEU A 21 16.26 -7.42 -25.20
CA LEU A 21 15.40 -8.27 -26.02
C LEU A 21 14.26 -7.47 -26.66
N ALA A 22 13.58 -6.62 -25.88
CA ALA A 22 12.46 -5.80 -26.32
C ALA A 22 12.84 -4.82 -27.42
N SER A 23 14.03 -4.20 -27.33
CA SER A 23 14.55 -3.26 -28.34
C SER A 23 14.72 -3.88 -29.73
N ASN A 24 14.88 -5.21 -29.81
CA ASN A 24 15.03 -5.95 -31.07
C ASN A 24 13.74 -6.68 -31.49
N SER A 25 12.64 -6.51 -30.76
CA SER A 25 11.41 -7.29 -30.93
C SER A 25 10.26 -6.51 -31.58
N SER A 26 10.50 -5.29 -32.08
CA SER A 26 9.44 -4.41 -32.63
C SER A 26 8.61 -5.09 -33.74
N ALA A 27 9.25 -5.77 -34.69
CA ALA A 27 8.57 -6.50 -35.75
C ALA A 27 7.68 -7.63 -35.20
N GLY A 28 8.19 -8.41 -34.23
CA GLY A 28 7.43 -9.48 -33.59
C GLY A 28 6.25 -8.97 -32.76
N ILE A 29 6.41 -7.81 -32.11
CA ILE A 29 5.33 -7.13 -31.38
C ILE A 29 4.23 -6.67 -32.36
N CYS A 30 4.61 -6.05 -33.47
CA CYS A 30 3.66 -5.64 -34.52
C CYS A 30 2.93 -6.86 -35.11
N GLU A 31 3.67 -7.93 -35.44
CA GLU A 31 3.08 -9.18 -35.97
C GLU A 31 2.09 -9.80 -34.97
N LEU A 32 2.42 -9.81 -33.69
CA LEU A 32 1.55 -10.30 -32.64
C LEU A 32 0.24 -9.49 -32.58
N ALA A 33 0.32 -8.16 -32.58
CA ALA A 33 -0.85 -7.30 -32.54
C ALA A 33 -1.71 -7.42 -33.82
N ASN A 34 -1.07 -7.52 -34.97
CA ASN A 34 -1.67 -7.77 -36.28
C ASN A 34 -2.59 -8.99 -36.30
N ARG A 35 -2.19 -10.11 -35.64
CA ARG A 35 -3.02 -11.32 -35.53
C ARG A 35 -4.36 -11.05 -34.84
N TYR A 36 -4.39 -10.17 -33.84
CA TYR A 36 -5.63 -9.81 -33.13
C TYR A 36 -6.47 -8.79 -33.89
N ARG A 37 -5.83 -7.81 -34.56
CA ARG A 37 -6.54 -6.80 -35.36
C ARG A 37 -6.96 -7.31 -36.75
N GLN A 38 -6.45 -8.49 -37.16
CA GLN A 38 -6.64 -9.08 -38.49
C GLN A 38 -6.12 -8.17 -39.61
N ARG A 39 -4.93 -7.62 -39.42
CA ARG A 39 -4.22 -6.71 -40.33
C ARG A 39 -2.75 -7.10 -40.45
N ASP A 40 -1.99 -6.42 -41.29
CA ASP A 40 -0.55 -6.63 -41.50
C ASP A 40 0.30 -5.35 -41.45
N ASP A 41 -0.31 -4.17 -41.31
CA ASP A 41 0.32 -2.84 -41.42
C ASP A 41 0.55 -2.13 -40.06
N CYS A 42 0.62 -2.87 -38.95
CA CYS A 42 0.92 -2.31 -37.63
C CYS A 42 2.23 -1.51 -37.58
N LYS A 43 2.17 -0.31 -37.01
CA LYS A 43 3.28 0.60 -36.77
C LYS A 43 3.46 0.86 -35.28
N LEU A 44 4.71 0.87 -34.82
CA LEU A 44 5.06 1.30 -33.48
C LEU A 44 5.11 2.83 -33.42
N CYS A 45 4.29 3.45 -32.58
CA CYS A 45 4.21 4.90 -32.41
C CYS A 45 5.15 5.42 -31.34
N SER A 46 5.10 4.82 -30.14
CA SER A 46 5.83 5.28 -28.97
C SER A 46 6.04 4.16 -27.97
N MET A 47 7.03 4.35 -27.09
CA MET A 47 7.38 3.44 -26.01
C MET A 47 7.22 4.16 -24.67
N HIS A 48 6.71 3.45 -23.67
CA HIS A 48 6.43 3.98 -22.35
C HIS A 48 6.99 3.02 -21.29
N CYS A 49 7.83 3.52 -20.39
CA CYS A 49 8.36 2.75 -19.27
C CYS A 49 7.78 3.28 -17.97
N GLY A 50 7.01 2.45 -17.26
CA GLY A 50 6.57 2.70 -15.90
C GLY A 50 7.49 2.05 -14.87
N SER A 51 7.05 2.02 -13.61
CA SER A 51 7.78 1.38 -12.51
C SER A 51 7.87 -0.13 -12.64
N PHE A 52 6.77 -0.76 -13.08
CA PHE A 52 6.61 -2.22 -13.12
C PHE A 52 6.43 -2.79 -14.52
N ASN A 53 6.19 -1.94 -15.52
CA ASN A 53 5.78 -2.38 -16.86
C ASN A 53 6.44 -1.53 -17.94
N PHE A 54 6.54 -2.11 -19.13
CA PHE A 54 6.96 -1.46 -20.35
C PHE A 54 5.90 -1.67 -21.43
N SER A 55 5.54 -0.59 -22.11
CA SER A 55 4.41 -0.57 -23.03
C SER A 55 4.78 0.03 -24.38
N PHE A 56 4.14 -0.47 -25.43
CA PHE A 56 4.30 -0.04 -26.82
C PHE A 56 2.95 0.43 -27.35
N ARG A 57 2.86 1.68 -27.80
CA ARG A 57 1.69 2.21 -28.50
C ARG A 57 1.78 1.83 -29.97
N LEU A 58 0.73 1.22 -30.49
CA LEU A 58 0.63 0.64 -31.82
C LEU A 58 -0.51 1.29 -32.59
N ASN A 59 -0.27 1.60 -33.86
CA ASN A 59 -1.23 2.19 -34.78
C ASN A 59 -1.28 1.41 -36.10
N TRP A 60 -2.39 1.55 -36.82
CA TRP A 60 -2.59 1.00 -38.16
C TRP A 60 -3.08 2.13 -39.07
N ASP A 61 -2.88 1.99 -40.39
CA ASP A 61 -3.43 2.94 -41.36
C ASP A 61 -4.93 2.64 -41.56
N ASP A 62 -5.70 2.86 -40.49
CA ASP A 62 -7.15 2.79 -40.43
C ASP A 62 -7.73 3.93 -39.58
N GLU A 63 -9.06 4.05 -39.57
CA GLU A 63 -9.76 5.02 -38.72
C GLU A 63 -9.99 4.50 -37.29
N GLY A 64 -9.38 3.37 -36.94
CA GLY A 64 -9.57 2.73 -35.64
C GLY A 64 -8.68 3.33 -34.56
N GLU A 65 -9.00 3.03 -33.30
CA GLU A 65 -8.22 3.48 -32.16
C GLU A 65 -6.83 2.82 -32.10
N ASP A 66 -5.86 3.53 -31.52
CA ASP A 66 -4.54 2.97 -31.22
C ASP A 66 -4.64 1.92 -30.12
N TRP A 67 -3.73 0.96 -30.15
CA TRP A 67 -3.62 -0.08 -29.12
C TRP A 67 -2.35 0.11 -28.30
N LEU A 68 -2.40 -0.32 -27.05
CA LEU A 68 -1.26 -0.43 -26.17
C LEU A 68 -1.02 -1.91 -25.89
N ILE A 69 0.18 -2.40 -26.17
CA ILE A 69 0.65 -3.69 -25.63
C ILE A 69 1.60 -3.42 -24.47
N ARG A 70 1.30 -4.03 -23.32
CA ARG A 70 1.98 -3.83 -22.04
C ARG A 70 2.57 -5.15 -21.55
N PHE A 71 3.83 -5.11 -21.16
CA PHE A 71 4.57 -6.21 -20.57
C PHE A 71 5.02 -5.85 -19.15
N PRO A 72 4.86 -6.73 -18.14
CA PRO A 72 5.51 -6.53 -16.85
C PRO A 72 7.02 -6.70 -17.02
N LEU A 73 7.80 -5.82 -16.39
CA LEU A 73 9.26 -5.84 -16.43
C LEU A 73 9.80 -6.92 -15.47
N PRO A 74 10.53 -7.95 -15.96
CA PRO A 74 11.27 -8.84 -15.09
C PRO A 74 12.25 -8.06 -14.20
N GLY A 75 12.41 -8.53 -12.96
CA GLY A 75 13.23 -7.85 -11.96
C GLY A 75 12.60 -6.60 -11.34
N LYS A 76 11.54 -6.03 -11.94
CA LYS A 76 10.65 -5.07 -11.27
C LYS A 76 9.36 -5.72 -10.78
N SER A 77 8.82 -6.65 -11.55
CA SER A 77 7.64 -7.45 -11.19
C SER A 77 8.06 -8.88 -10.87
N MET A 78 7.64 -9.40 -9.72
CA MET A 78 8.03 -10.73 -9.21
C MET A 78 7.04 -11.84 -9.60
N PHE A 79 5.82 -11.46 -10.01
CA PHE A 79 4.73 -12.39 -10.32
C PHE A 79 4.14 -12.11 -11.70
N LEU A 80 4.97 -12.18 -12.74
CA LEU A 80 4.64 -11.69 -14.09
C LEU A 80 3.27 -12.21 -14.62
N ASP A 81 3.10 -13.54 -14.68
CA ASP A 81 1.89 -14.17 -15.24
C ASP A 81 0.66 -13.92 -14.36
N GLU A 82 0.81 -14.09 -13.04
CA GLU A 82 -0.28 -13.85 -12.10
C GLU A 82 -0.76 -12.41 -12.18
N LYS A 83 0.17 -11.45 -12.15
CA LYS A 83 -0.10 -10.02 -12.26
C LYS A 83 -0.88 -9.68 -13.53
N VAL A 84 -0.40 -10.12 -14.70
CA VAL A 84 -1.05 -9.86 -15.99
C VAL A 84 -2.46 -10.44 -16.03
N ARG A 85 -2.64 -11.69 -15.58
CA ARG A 85 -3.95 -12.34 -15.54
C ARG A 85 -4.93 -11.58 -14.64
N ARG A 86 -4.53 -11.25 -13.41
CA ARG A 86 -5.41 -10.56 -12.44
C ARG A 86 -5.77 -9.16 -12.90
N GLU A 87 -4.81 -8.40 -13.43
CA GLU A 87 -5.02 -7.03 -13.96
C GLU A 87 -6.04 -7.05 -15.10
N ALA A 88 -5.86 -7.93 -16.09
CA ALA A 88 -6.75 -8.02 -17.25
C ALA A 88 -8.18 -8.43 -16.88
N VAL A 89 -8.35 -9.39 -15.95
CA VAL A 89 -9.68 -9.81 -15.49
C VAL A 89 -10.36 -8.70 -14.69
N LEU A 90 -9.62 -8.02 -13.82
CA LEU A 90 -10.18 -6.93 -13.03
C LEU A 90 -10.62 -5.75 -13.90
N MET A 91 -9.84 -5.36 -14.91
CA MET A 91 -10.23 -4.28 -15.83
C MET A 91 -11.54 -4.60 -16.55
N LYS A 92 -11.72 -5.84 -17.01
CA LYS A 92 -12.98 -6.29 -17.62
C LYS A 92 -14.15 -6.24 -16.63
N TYR A 93 -13.91 -6.63 -15.38
CA TYR A 93 -14.91 -6.56 -14.31
C TYR A 93 -15.34 -5.13 -14.02
N ILE A 94 -14.39 -4.21 -13.84
CA ILE A 94 -14.66 -2.79 -13.58
C ILE A 94 -15.45 -2.16 -14.73
N ALA A 95 -15.06 -2.44 -15.97
CA ALA A 95 -15.77 -1.95 -17.17
C ALA A 95 -17.22 -2.44 -17.24
N ARG A 96 -17.52 -3.62 -16.68
CA ARG A 96 -18.86 -4.22 -16.68
C ARG A 96 -19.74 -3.70 -15.54
N GLU A 97 -19.19 -3.58 -14.34
CA GLU A 97 -19.97 -3.26 -13.14
C GLU A 97 -20.02 -1.76 -12.82
N THR A 98 -19.18 -0.95 -13.46
CA THR A 98 -19.08 0.49 -13.18
C THR A 98 -19.12 1.32 -14.46
N LYS A 99 -19.22 2.64 -14.29
CA LYS A 99 -19.04 3.63 -15.36
C LYS A 99 -17.63 4.21 -15.39
N ILE A 100 -16.69 3.63 -14.63
CA ILE A 100 -15.30 4.08 -14.63
C ILE A 100 -14.71 3.74 -16.02
N PRO A 101 -14.23 4.74 -16.77
CA PRO A 101 -13.61 4.47 -18.06
C PRO A 101 -12.27 3.80 -17.81
N VAL A 102 -12.10 2.57 -18.30
CA VAL A 102 -10.84 1.83 -18.24
C VAL A 102 -10.45 1.39 -19.65
N PRO A 103 -9.14 1.23 -19.95
CA PRO A 103 -8.73 0.70 -21.25
C PRO A 103 -9.42 -0.63 -21.55
N ARG A 104 -9.96 -0.76 -22.76
CA ARG A 104 -10.67 -1.99 -23.15
C ARG A 104 -9.65 -3.07 -23.44
N VAL A 105 -9.67 -4.14 -22.63
CA VAL A 105 -8.79 -5.29 -22.82
C VAL A 105 -9.18 -6.04 -24.10
N ILE A 106 -8.27 -6.08 -25.07
CA ILE A 106 -8.42 -6.78 -26.34
C ILE A 106 -7.97 -8.24 -26.18
N ALA A 107 -6.78 -8.43 -25.61
CA ALA A 107 -6.22 -9.75 -25.37
C ALA A 107 -5.22 -9.71 -24.21
N TYR A 108 -4.99 -10.86 -23.59
CA TYR A 108 -3.86 -11.06 -22.68
C TYR A 108 -3.41 -12.52 -22.77
N ARG A 109 -2.12 -12.79 -22.56
CA ARG A 109 -1.51 -14.13 -22.63
C ARG A 109 -0.40 -14.27 -21.61
N MET A 110 -0.16 -15.51 -21.21
CA MET A 110 0.92 -15.86 -20.28
C MET A 110 2.27 -15.95 -21.01
N GLY A 111 3.37 -16.01 -20.25
CA GLY A 111 4.70 -15.97 -20.85
C GLY A 111 5.02 -17.13 -21.79
N ASP A 112 4.54 -18.32 -21.49
CA ASP A 112 4.69 -19.54 -22.31
C ASP A 112 3.89 -19.48 -23.62
N GLU A 113 2.84 -18.66 -23.67
CA GLU A 113 2.00 -18.43 -24.84
C GLU A 113 2.52 -17.30 -25.75
N ASN A 114 3.52 -16.53 -25.32
CA ASN A 114 4.04 -15.38 -26.06
C ASN A 114 5.23 -15.76 -26.99
N PRO A 115 5.06 -15.75 -28.32
CA PRO A 115 6.11 -16.14 -29.26
C PRO A 115 7.30 -15.18 -29.32
N THR A 116 7.17 -13.96 -28.79
CA THR A 116 8.28 -12.97 -28.77
C THR A 116 9.30 -13.24 -27.66
N GLY A 117 9.00 -14.12 -26.70
CA GLY A 117 9.85 -14.37 -25.54
C GLY A 117 9.88 -13.23 -24.50
N LEU A 118 9.08 -12.16 -24.70
CA LEU A 118 9.02 -11.02 -23.79
C LEU A 118 8.20 -11.26 -22.51
N GLY A 119 7.75 -12.50 -22.27
CA GLY A 119 6.90 -12.85 -21.12
C GLY A 119 5.42 -12.52 -21.34
N PRO A 120 4.60 -12.54 -20.28
CA PRO A 120 3.16 -12.30 -20.39
C PRO A 120 2.86 -10.87 -20.84
N TYR A 121 1.68 -10.64 -21.40
CA TYR A 121 1.28 -9.32 -21.88
C TYR A 121 -0.22 -9.07 -21.81
N ILE A 122 -0.59 -7.78 -21.84
CA ILE A 122 -1.95 -7.29 -22.07
C ILE A 122 -1.94 -6.39 -23.29
N ILE A 123 -2.83 -6.63 -24.25
CA ILE A 123 -3.19 -5.72 -25.33
C ILE A 123 -4.50 -5.05 -24.95
N MET A 124 -4.51 -3.73 -24.92
CA MET A 124 -5.67 -2.92 -24.57
C MET A 124 -5.75 -1.68 -25.47
N THR A 125 -6.87 -0.98 -25.44
CA THR A 125 -7.02 0.27 -26.19
C THR A 125 -6.15 1.38 -25.58
N TRP A 126 -5.64 2.27 -26.43
CA TRP A 126 -5.02 3.50 -25.98
C TRP A 126 -6.10 4.51 -25.57
N ILE A 127 -5.87 5.26 -24.50
CA ILE A 127 -6.74 6.36 -24.07
C ILE A 127 -5.90 7.63 -24.09
N ASP A 128 -6.33 8.61 -24.89
CA ASP A 128 -5.75 9.94 -24.88
C ASP A 128 -6.30 10.76 -23.71
N GLY A 129 -5.42 11.54 -23.07
CA GLY A 129 -5.78 12.41 -21.96
C GLY A 129 -4.53 12.90 -21.22
N LYS A 130 -4.71 13.93 -20.40
CA LYS A 130 -3.66 14.43 -19.51
C LYS A 130 -3.77 13.73 -18.16
N LYS A 131 -2.65 13.36 -17.53
CA LYS A 131 -2.71 12.82 -16.16
C LYS A 131 -3.25 13.89 -15.22
N MET A 132 -4.21 13.53 -14.38
CA MET A 132 -4.80 14.43 -13.39
C MET A 132 -3.72 15.01 -12.47
N SER A 133 -2.72 14.21 -12.08
CA SER A 133 -1.59 14.71 -11.29
C SER A 133 -0.75 15.79 -11.99
N ASP A 134 -0.72 15.84 -13.32
CA ASP A 134 -0.01 16.90 -14.08
C ASP A 134 -0.83 18.19 -14.15
N VAL A 135 -2.13 18.13 -13.83
CA VAL A 135 -2.99 19.31 -13.64
C VAL A 135 -2.89 19.81 -12.21
N LEU A 136 -2.74 18.89 -11.25
CA LEU A 136 -2.67 19.20 -9.82
C LEU A 136 -1.29 19.69 -9.35
N ARG A 137 -0.23 19.42 -10.11
CA ARG A 137 1.15 19.83 -9.80
C ARG A 137 1.48 21.21 -10.37
N GLN A 138 2.46 21.85 -9.73
CA GLN A 138 3.06 23.09 -10.19
C GLN A 138 4.00 22.81 -11.39
N ASN A 139 3.87 23.57 -12.48
CA ASN A 139 4.60 23.31 -13.73
C ASN A 139 6.10 23.68 -13.68
N ASP A 140 6.55 24.48 -12.71
CA ASP A 140 7.85 25.20 -12.78
C ASP A 140 8.94 24.69 -11.81
N LEU A 141 8.75 23.56 -11.12
CA LEU A 141 9.79 23.04 -10.22
C LEU A 141 10.71 22.04 -10.96
N PRO A 142 12.05 22.23 -10.91
CA PRO A 142 13.03 21.29 -11.48
C PRO A 142 12.94 19.89 -10.86
N ASP A 143 12.47 19.81 -9.61
CA ASP A 143 12.26 18.56 -8.91
C ASP A 143 10.88 17.99 -9.23
N LYS A 144 10.90 16.89 -9.98
CA LYS A 144 9.76 16.06 -10.37
C LYS A 144 9.07 15.35 -9.19
N HIS A 145 8.97 15.96 -8.02
CA HIS A 145 8.21 15.38 -6.92
C HIS A 145 6.71 15.63 -7.14
N ASP A 146 5.93 14.56 -7.12
CA ASP A 146 4.46 14.55 -7.07
C ASP A 146 3.92 15.36 -5.89
N THR A 147 3.96 16.70 -5.91
CA THR A 147 3.46 17.56 -4.84
C THR A 147 2.31 18.40 -5.33
N LEU A 148 1.21 18.43 -4.57
CA LEU A 148 0.07 19.31 -4.87
C LEU A 148 0.54 20.78 -4.94
N ASP A 149 0.17 21.49 -6.00
CA ASP A 149 0.45 22.91 -6.14
C ASP A 149 -0.25 23.70 -5.01
N PRO A 150 0.49 24.39 -4.13
CA PRO A 150 -0.11 25.16 -3.04
C PRO A 150 -0.96 26.35 -3.55
N THR A 151 -0.75 26.78 -4.79
CA THR A 151 -1.43 27.89 -5.45
C THR A 151 -2.55 27.45 -6.40
N ILE A 152 -2.86 26.15 -6.46
CA ILE A 152 -3.92 25.63 -7.33
C ILE A 152 -5.23 26.37 -7.10
N ASN A 153 -5.92 26.67 -8.21
CA ASN A 153 -7.26 27.25 -8.15
C ASN A 153 -8.19 26.32 -7.32
N PRO A 154 -8.83 26.81 -6.25
CA PRO A 154 -9.69 26.00 -5.39
C PRO A 154 -10.83 25.29 -6.14
N GLU A 155 -11.42 25.92 -7.16
CA GLU A 155 -12.49 25.32 -7.96
C GLU A 155 -11.97 24.19 -8.86
N THR A 156 -10.74 24.33 -9.38
CA THR A 156 -10.08 23.25 -10.13
C THR A 156 -9.80 22.05 -9.22
N LEU A 157 -9.27 22.32 -8.02
CA LEU A 157 -9.03 21.28 -7.02
C LEU A 157 -10.35 20.58 -6.61
N LYS A 158 -11.40 21.36 -6.32
CA LYS A 158 -12.74 20.85 -5.98
C LYS A 158 -13.30 19.97 -7.09
N THR A 159 -13.15 20.39 -8.35
CA THR A 159 -13.61 19.63 -9.53
C THR A 159 -12.90 18.28 -9.64
N LEU A 160 -11.57 18.26 -9.57
CA LEU A 160 -10.77 17.04 -9.70
C LEU A 160 -10.95 16.10 -8.50
N TYR A 161 -11.10 16.64 -7.29
CA TYR A 161 -11.48 15.86 -6.12
C TYR A 161 -12.88 15.24 -6.29
N GLY A 162 -13.80 15.95 -6.95
CA GLY A 162 -15.13 15.44 -7.28
C GLY A 162 -15.10 14.27 -8.24
N GLU A 163 -14.21 14.32 -9.24
CA GLU A 163 -13.96 13.21 -10.15
C GLU A 163 -13.38 12.00 -9.41
N MET A 164 -12.39 12.20 -8.54
CA MET A 164 -11.84 11.11 -7.71
C MET A 164 -12.89 10.52 -6.76
N ALA A 165 -13.72 11.34 -6.13
CA ALA A 165 -14.82 10.90 -5.29
C ALA A 165 -15.80 10.01 -6.07
N GLU A 166 -16.11 10.37 -7.31
CA GLU A 166 -16.99 9.58 -8.19
C GLU A 166 -16.40 8.20 -8.52
N ILE A 167 -15.08 8.09 -8.70
CA ILE A 167 -14.39 6.80 -8.84
C ILE A 167 -14.54 5.99 -7.55
N LEU A 168 -14.18 6.57 -6.41
CA LEU A 168 -14.19 5.87 -5.12
C LEU A 168 -15.60 5.39 -4.74
N LEU A 169 -16.64 6.18 -5.00
CA LEU A 169 -18.03 5.77 -4.73
C LEU A 169 -18.48 4.60 -5.61
N GLN A 170 -18.01 4.53 -6.86
CA GLN A 170 -18.30 3.38 -7.72
C GLN A 170 -17.58 2.13 -7.25
N LEU A 171 -16.30 2.24 -6.89
CA LEU A 171 -15.54 1.12 -6.35
C LEU A 171 -16.07 0.65 -4.99
N TRP A 172 -16.52 1.58 -4.14
CA TRP A 172 -17.16 1.28 -2.87
C TRP A 172 -18.44 0.47 -3.03
N GLY A 173 -19.13 0.59 -4.17
CA GLY A 173 -20.31 -0.21 -4.49
C GLY A 173 -20.01 -1.66 -4.86
N LEU A 174 -18.74 -2.04 -5.04
CA LEU A 174 -18.34 -3.41 -5.40
C LEU A 174 -18.08 -4.23 -4.13
N ASP A 175 -18.97 -5.19 -3.88
CA ASP A 175 -18.90 -6.10 -2.73
C ASP A 175 -18.28 -7.45 -3.10
N PHE A 176 -17.49 -7.98 -2.18
CA PHE A 176 -16.88 -9.31 -2.29
C PHE A 176 -17.05 -10.09 -0.98
N ASP A 177 -17.21 -11.41 -1.12
CA ASP A 177 -17.41 -12.33 0.01
C ASP A 177 -16.10 -12.76 0.69
N LYS A 178 -14.96 -12.51 0.04
CA LYS A 178 -13.63 -12.91 0.53
C LYS A 178 -12.58 -11.85 0.20
N ILE A 179 -11.47 -11.87 0.93
CA ILE A 179 -10.27 -11.08 0.67
C ILE A 179 -9.33 -11.90 -0.22
N GLY A 180 -8.84 -11.30 -1.29
CA GLY A 180 -8.01 -11.97 -2.29
C GLY A 180 -8.03 -11.32 -3.66
N SER A 181 -7.32 -11.91 -4.62
CA SER A 181 -7.34 -11.48 -6.01
C SER A 181 -8.63 -11.89 -6.71
N ILE A 182 -9.13 -10.98 -7.54
CA ILE A 182 -10.36 -11.16 -8.32
C ILE A 182 -10.06 -12.03 -9.55
N SER A 183 -11.00 -12.90 -9.89
CA SER A 183 -11.03 -13.67 -11.11
C SER A 183 -12.44 -13.87 -11.63
N GLU A 184 -12.55 -14.51 -12.77
CA GLU A 184 -13.81 -14.78 -13.44
C GLU A 184 -14.08 -16.27 -13.40
N ASP A 185 -15.25 -16.64 -12.88
CA ASP A 185 -15.68 -18.03 -12.86
C ASP A 185 -15.93 -18.51 -14.30
N SER A 186 -15.18 -19.53 -14.71
CA SER A 186 -15.21 -20.03 -16.09
C SER A 186 -16.58 -20.54 -16.56
N MET A 187 -17.48 -20.90 -15.64
CA MET A 187 -18.80 -21.45 -15.96
C MET A 187 -19.90 -20.38 -15.99
N THR A 188 -19.80 -19.38 -15.12
CA THR A 188 -20.85 -18.38 -14.90
C THR A 188 -20.48 -16.98 -15.37
N GLY A 189 -19.19 -16.71 -15.64
CA GLY A 189 -18.68 -15.37 -15.96
C GLY A 189 -18.77 -14.37 -14.80
N LYS A 190 -19.10 -14.84 -13.60
CA LYS A 190 -19.25 -14.01 -12.41
C LYS A 190 -17.89 -13.73 -11.76
N PRO A 191 -17.73 -12.58 -11.09
CA PRO A 191 -16.54 -12.32 -10.31
C PRO A 191 -16.45 -13.33 -9.17
N VAL A 192 -15.26 -13.89 -8.96
CA VAL A 192 -14.94 -14.73 -7.82
C VAL A 192 -13.61 -14.29 -7.23
N VAL A 193 -13.43 -14.52 -5.94
CA VAL A 193 -12.16 -14.32 -5.25
C VAL A 193 -11.58 -15.70 -4.96
N ASP A 194 -10.56 -16.07 -5.72
CA ASP A 194 -9.96 -17.43 -5.70
C ASP A 194 -8.43 -17.42 -5.52
N GLY A 195 -7.80 -16.25 -5.55
CA GLY A 195 -6.36 -16.09 -5.43
C GLY A 195 -5.95 -15.35 -4.17
N ARG A 196 -4.70 -15.54 -3.72
CA ARG A 196 -4.11 -14.72 -2.66
C ARG A 196 -4.16 -13.23 -3.03
N PRO A 197 -4.21 -12.30 -2.07
CA PRO A 197 -3.96 -10.89 -2.33
C PRO A 197 -2.58 -10.71 -2.96
N LEU A 198 -2.55 -10.25 -4.21
CA LEU A 198 -1.31 -9.87 -4.89
C LEU A 198 -1.06 -8.38 -4.67
N THR A 199 -0.31 -8.04 -3.62
CA THR A 199 -0.10 -6.64 -3.22
C THR A 199 1.19 -6.07 -3.81
N ARG A 200 1.22 -4.74 -3.99
CA ARG A 200 2.42 -4.02 -4.42
C ARG A 200 3.53 -4.15 -3.36
N GLU A 201 3.15 -4.11 -2.09
CA GLU A 201 4.09 -4.25 -0.97
C GLU A 201 4.79 -5.61 -0.99
N LEU A 202 4.07 -6.71 -1.24
CA LEU A 202 4.69 -8.03 -1.36
C LEU A 202 5.71 -8.07 -2.51
N ASN A 203 5.36 -7.50 -3.66
CA ASN A 203 6.28 -7.40 -4.79
C ASN A 203 7.55 -6.63 -4.41
N GLU A 204 7.38 -5.48 -3.75
CA GLU A 204 8.51 -4.64 -3.35
C GLU A 204 9.36 -5.29 -2.27
N LEU A 205 8.81 -5.98 -1.28
CA LEU A 205 9.61 -6.69 -0.27
C LEU A 205 10.52 -7.75 -0.90
N ILE A 206 10.04 -8.48 -1.90
CA ILE A 206 10.88 -9.44 -2.63
C ILE A 206 11.93 -8.70 -3.46
N ARG A 207 11.53 -7.63 -4.16
CA ARG A 207 12.41 -6.88 -5.07
C ARG A 207 13.49 -6.08 -4.35
N THR A 208 13.14 -5.33 -3.32
CA THR A 208 13.98 -4.33 -2.68
C THR A 208 14.50 -4.78 -1.33
N SER A 209 13.93 -5.81 -0.71
CA SER A 209 14.33 -6.28 0.62
C SER A 209 14.90 -7.70 0.61
N GLY A 210 15.00 -8.34 -0.56
CA GLY A 210 15.58 -9.67 -0.72
C GLY A 210 14.76 -10.80 -0.10
N LEU A 211 13.48 -10.55 0.22
CA LEU A 211 12.63 -11.57 0.81
C LEU A 211 12.26 -12.64 -0.22
N ASN A 212 12.13 -13.89 0.25
CA ASN A 212 11.46 -14.92 -0.53
C ASN A 212 9.94 -14.71 -0.50
N ASP A 213 9.22 -15.34 -1.42
CA ASP A 213 7.75 -15.39 -1.39
C ASP A 213 7.25 -16.14 -0.14
N CYS A 214 7.07 -15.39 0.94
CA CYS A 214 6.73 -15.88 2.27
C CYS A 214 5.23 -15.72 2.61
N THR A 215 4.42 -15.24 1.65
CA THR A 215 2.99 -15.03 1.90
C THR A 215 2.17 -16.29 1.63
N PRO A 216 1.17 -16.58 2.49
CA PRO A 216 0.28 -17.71 2.27
C PRO A 216 -0.45 -17.63 0.92
N ARG A 217 -0.43 -18.72 0.14
CA ARG A 217 -1.21 -18.88 -1.09
C ARG A 217 -2.66 -19.25 -0.80
N ARG A 218 -3.38 -18.36 -0.11
CA ARG A 218 -4.78 -18.54 0.28
C ARG A 218 -5.57 -17.24 0.19
N ILE A 219 -6.88 -17.39 0.12
CA ILE A 219 -7.86 -16.33 0.36
C ILE A 219 -8.13 -16.18 1.87
N TYR A 220 -8.71 -15.07 2.27
CA TYR A 220 -9.10 -14.82 3.66
C TYR A 220 -10.60 -14.56 3.77
N HIS A 221 -11.19 -15.02 4.88
CA HIS A 221 -12.63 -14.90 5.15
C HIS A 221 -12.96 -13.83 6.18
N THR A 222 -11.96 -13.29 6.87
CA THR A 222 -12.15 -12.25 7.87
C THR A 222 -11.03 -11.21 7.81
N SER A 223 -11.33 -10.00 8.24
CA SER A 223 -10.36 -8.90 8.31
C SER A 223 -9.29 -9.17 9.36
N VAL A 224 -9.64 -9.81 10.48
CA VAL A 224 -8.67 -10.22 11.51
C VAL A 224 -7.62 -11.16 10.95
N ASP A 225 -8.01 -12.19 10.20
CA ASP A 225 -7.06 -13.17 9.65
C ASP A 225 -6.12 -12.50 8.63
N TYR A 226 -6.66 -11.64 7.74
CA TYR A 226 -5.84 -10.92 6.78
C TYR A 226 -4.88 -9.93 7.43
N ILE A 227 -5.35 -9.08 8.35
CA ILE A 227 -4.49 -8.11 9.03
C ILE A 227 -3.41 -8.82 9.86
N THR A 228 -3.75 -9.92 10.53
CA THR A 228 -2.75 -10.76 11.22
C THR A 228 -1.66 -11.25 10.27
N SER A 229 -2.02 -11.63 9.04
CA SER A 229 -1.04 -12.03 8.02
C SER A 229 -0.12 -10.89 7.59
N LEU A 230 -0.63 -9.65 7.49
CA LEU A 230 0.18 -8.46 7.19
C LEU A 230 1.15 -8.14 8.34
N LEU A 231 0.71 -8.24 9.59
CA LEU A 231 1.57 -8.02 10.76
C LEU A 231 2.64 -9.11 10.93
N ALA A 232 2.33 -10.34 10.52
CA ALA A 232 3.32 -11.40 10.40
C ALA A 232 4.35 -11.06 9.32
N LEU A 233 3.92 -10.58 8.14
CA LEU A 233 4.80 -10.13 7.07
C LEU A 233 5.75 -9.01 7.53
N GLN A 234 5.28 -8.06 8.35
CA GLN A 234 6.14 -7.03 8.94
C GLN A 234 7.25 -7.58 9.84
N SER A 235 6.96 -8.67 10.55
CA SER A 235 7.95 -9.32 11.41
C SER A 235 8.96 -10.11 10.57
N MET A 236 8.47 -10.85 9.57
CA MET A 236 9.33 -11.58 8.64
C MET A 236 10.26 -10.64 7.87
N HIS A 237 9.77 -9.47 7.45
CA HIS A 237 10.59 -8.44 6.82
C HIS A 237 11.77 -8.02 7.70
N LEU A 238 11.50 -7.63 8.95
CA LEU A 238 12.55 -7.22 9.89
C LEU A 238 13.57 -8.35 10.14
N GLU A 239 13.09 -9.59 10.26
CA GLU A 239 13.91 -10.77 10.53
C GLU A 239 14.78 -11.19 9.34
N GLN A 240 14.22 -11.19 8.12
CA GLN A 240 14.87 -11.76 6.93
C GLN A 240 15.77 -10.78 6.19
N GLN A 241 15.37 -9.51 6.05
CA GLN A 241 16.22 -8.54 5.38
C GLN A 241 17.43 -8.23 6.26
N ARG A 242 18.64 -8.51 5.78
CA ARG A 242 19.87 -8.43 6.58
C ARG A 242 20.18 -7.00 7.04
N ASN A 243 20.00 -6.02 6.16
CA ASN A 243 20.18 -4.60 6.41
C ASN A 243 18.89 -3.85 6.81
N SER A 244 17.94 -4.53 7.45
CA SER A 244 16.69 -3.91 7.93
C SER A 244 16.86 -2.96 9.13
N VAL A 245 18.07 -2.86 9.70
CA VAL A 245 18.39 -2.01 10.85
C VAL A 245 19.67 -1.21 10.60
N TYR A 246 19.83 -0.08 11.29
CA TYR A 246 21.04 0.74 11.23
C TYR A 246 21.99 0.48 12.40
N ASP A 247 21.43 0.28 13.59
CA ASP A 247 22.18 0.06 14.82
C ASP A 247 21.33 -0.69 15.86
N SER A 248 21.89 -0.89 17.06
CA SER A 248 21.22 -1.63 18.13
C SER A 248 20.00 -0.89 18.70
N LYS A 249 20.00 0.45 18.67
CA LYS A 249 18.86 1.26 19.12
C LYS A 249 17.72 1.14 18.11
N ASP A 250 17.99 1.40 16.84
CA ASP A 250 17.04 1.27 15.73
C ASP A 250 16.44 -0.15 15.67
N CYS A 251 17.25 -1.19 15.88
CA CYS A 251 16.75 -2.56 15.96
C CYS A 251 15.73 -2.77 17.10
N ARG A 252 16.00 -2.24 18.30
CA ARG A 252 15.07 -2.33 19.44
C ARG A 252 13.78 -1.56 19.17
N GLU A 253 13.86 -0.37 18.59
CA GLU A 253 12.71 0.45 18.21
C GLU A 253 11.86 -0.25 17.14
N LYS A 254 12.48 -0.78 16.09
CA LYS A 254 11.77 -1.53 15.04
C LYS A 254 11.13 -2.80 15.59
N TYR A 255 11.84 -3.59 16.41
CA TYR A 255 11.28 -4.78 17.06
C TYR A 255 10.06 -4.41 17.90
N ALA A 256 10.18 -3.38 18.73
CA ALA A 256 9.09 -2.93 19.60
C ALA A 256 7.88 -2.47 18.79
N CYS A 257 8.09 -1.68 17.74
CA CYS A 257 7.04 -1.25 16.82
C CYS A 257 6.22 -2.44 16.28
N ARG A 258 6.87 -3.54 15.84
CA ARG A 258 6.13 -4.72 15.33
C ARG A 258 5.34 -5.44 16.41
N GLN A 259 5.84 -5.49 17.65
CA GLN A 259 5.08 -6.07 18.78
C GLN A 259 3.90 -5.17 19.16
N LEU A 260 4.10 -3.87 19.15
CA LEU A 260 3.07 -2.88 19.47
C LEU A 260 1.97 -2.84 18.42
N MET A 261 2.31 -2.88 17.13
CA MET A 261 1.36 -3.03 16.02
C MET A 261 0.45 -4.25 16.22
N LYS A 262 1.01 -5.39 16.64
CA LYS A 262 0.22 -6.60 16.99
C LYS A 262 -0.66 -6.40 18.21
N ALA A 263 -0.14 -5.74 19.25
CA ALA A 263 -0.88 -5.52 20.48
C ALA A 263 -2.07 -4.57 20.31
N THR A 264 -2.00 -3.62 19.37
CA THR A 264 -3.05 -2.62 19.14
C THR A 264 -3.99 -2.98 17.99
N ALA A 265 -3.67 -4.00 17.18
CA ALA A 265 -4.39 -4.32 15.95
C ALA A 265 -5.91 -4.45 16.13
N LEU A 266 -6.36 -5.18 17.15
CA LEU A 266 -7.79 -5.41 17.40
C LEU A 266 -8.57 -4.12 17.70
N ASN A 267 -7.90 -3.04 18.16
CA ASN A 267 -8.54 -1.75 18.38
C ASN A 267 -8.94 -1.06 17.07
N PHE A 268 -8.32 -1.45 15.95
CA PHE A 268 -8.55 -0.86 14.63
C PHE A 268 -9.30 -1.79 13.67
N ILE A 269 -9.78 -2.94 14.16
CA ILE A 269 -10.54 -3.90 13.37
C ILE A 269 -12.00 -3.83 13.83
N PRO A 270 -12.96 -3.61 12.91
CA PRO A 270 -14.38 -3.61 13.24
C PRO A 270 -14.81 -4.95 13.87
N ASN A 271 -15.82 -4.89 14.75
CA ASN A 271 -16.43 -6.10 15.33
C ASN A 271 -17.05 -7.02 14.27
N GLU A 272 -17.59 -6.42 13.19
CA GLU A 272 -18.08 -7.15 12.01
C GLU A 272 -16.94 -7.23 10.98
N ASP A 273 -16.19 -8.33 10.99
CA ASP A 273 -14.96 -8.49 10.20
C ASP A 273 -15.08 -9.45 9.01
N CYS A 274 -16.23 -10.10 8.84
CA CYS A 274 -16.54 -11.10 7.80
C CYS A 274 -17.03 -10.51 6.47
N GLY A 275 -16.98 -9.18 6.31
CA GLY A 275 -17.36 -8.48 5.07
C GLY A 275 -18.67 -7.67 5.17
N PRO A 276 -19.17 -7.12 4.05
CA PRO A 276 -18.61 -7.28 2.71
C PRO A 276 -17.22 -6.64 2.58
N PHE A 277 -16.34 -7.30 1.81
CA PHE A 277 -15.03 -6.79 1.45
C PHE A 277 -15.13 -5.88 0.23
N LYS A 278 -14.15 -4.99 0.06
CA LYS A 278 -14.18 -3.92 -0.96
C LYS A 278 -12.97 -4.02 -1.87
N LEU A 279 -13.11 -3.57 -3.12
CA LEU A 279 -11.95 -3.44 -4.00
C LEU A 279 -11.00 -2.39 -3.45
N PHE A 280 -9.73 -2.74 -3.32
CA PHE A 280 -8.67 -1.85 -2.91
C PHE A 280 -7.50 -1.91 -3.91
N CYS A 281 -6.95 -0.74 -4.20
CA CYS A 281 -5.79 -0.56 -5.07
C CYS A 281 -4.82 0.42 -4.41
N ASP A 282 -3.65 -0.07 -3.99
CA ASP A 282 -2.61 0.72 -3.34
C ASP A 282 -2.08 1.89 -4.19
N ASP A 283 -2.26 1.80 -5.51
CA ASP A 283 -1.73 2.74 -6.50
C ASP A 283 -2.82 3.64 -7.13
N LEU A 284 -4.08 3.51 -6.71
CA LEU A 284 -5.15 4.39 -7.19
C LEU A 284 -4.94 5.80 -6.64
N CYS A 285 -4.45 6.68 -7.50
CA CYS A 285 -4.19 8.09 -7.23
C CYS A 285 -4.36 8.92 -8.51
N PRO A 286 -4.38 10.27 -8.42
CA PRO A 286 -4.45 11.15 -9.59
C PRO A 286 -3.34 10.93 -10.64
N GLY A 287 -2.23 10.28 -10.29
CA GLY A 287 -1.19 9.90 -11.25
C GLY A 287 -1.64 8.87 -12.29
N ASN A 288 -2.65 8.06 -11.93
CA ASN A 288 -3.19 6.97 -12.73
C ASN A 288 -4.59 7.28 -13.29
N VAL A 289 -5.02 8.54 -13.24
CA VAL A 289 -6.29 9.02 -13.81
C VAL A 289 -6.00 10.02 -14.92
N LEU A 290 -6.62 9.82 -16.07
CA LEU A 290 -6.57 10.70 -17.23
C LEU A 290 -7.82 11.58 -17.27
N VAL A 291 -7.62 12.87 -17.57
CA VAL A 291 -8.67 13.85 -17.77
C VAL A 291 -8.55 14.53 -19.14
N ASP A 292 -9.67 14.98 -19.67
CA ASP A 292 -9.72 15.86 -20.84
C ASP A 292 -9.52 17.35 -20.46
N ASP A 293 -9.56 18.23 -21.46
CA ASP A 293 -9.44 19.68 -21.28
C ASP A 293 -10.58 20.29 -20.45
N SER A 294 -11.70 19.57 -20.30
CA SER A 294 -12.84 19.95 -19.46
C SER A 294 -12.74 19.36 -18.05
N LEU A 295 -11.59 18.79 -17.68
CA LEU A 295 -11.32 18.15 -16.39
C LEU A 295 -12.24 16.96 -16.10
N ARG A 296 -12.80 16.31 -17.13
CA ARG A 296 -13.63 15.10 -17.00
C ARG A 296 -12.75 13.87 -17.10
N ILE A 297 -13.04 12.83 -16.31
CA ILE A 297 -12.30 11.57 -16.41
C ILE A 297 -12.54 10.93 -17.79
N VAL A 298 -11.46 10.59 -18.48
CA VAL A 298 -11.47 9.82 -19.73
C VAL A 298 -10.83 8.45 -19.59
N GLY A 299 -10.06 8.20 -18.53
CA GLY A 299 -9.47 6.89 -18.27
C GLY A 299 -8.93 6.73 -16.84
N VAL A 300 -9.05 5.54 -16.29
CA VAL A 300 -8.38 5.11 -15.05
C VAL A 300 -7.50 3.92 -15.38
N LEU A 301 -6.20 4.10 -15.14
CA LEU A 301 -5.12 3.20 -15.54
C LEU A 301 -4.62 2.39 -14.34
N ASP A 302 -3.67 1.49 -14.61
CA ASP A 302 -2.84 0.80 -13.60
C ASP A 302 -3.64 0.10 -12.48
N TRP A 303 -4.48 -0.87 -12.89
CA TRP A 303 -5.22 -1.75 -11.98
C TRP A 303 -4.39 -2.94 -11.45
N GLU A 304 -3.09 -2.92 -11.68
CA GLU A 304 -2.14 -3.88 -11.13
C GLU A 304 -2.15 -3.85 -9.60
N PHE A 305 -1.88 -5.00 -8.98
CA PHE A 305 -1.86 -5.18 -7.52
C PHE A 305 -3.16 -4.81 -6.77
N SER A 306 -4.29 -4.78 -7.48
CA SER A 306 -5.60 -4.58 -6.88
C SER A 306 -6.20 -5.90 -6.38
N TYR A 307 -6.91 -5.85 -5.25
CA TYR A 307 -7.48 -7.02 -4.59
C TYR A 307 -8.72 -6.65 -3.77
N ALA A 308 -9.56 -7.63 -3.46
CA ALA A 308 -10.61 -7.47 -2.47
C ALA A 308 -9.98 -7.45 -1.07
N ALA A 309 -10.26 -6.42 -0.28
CA ALA A 309 -9.62 -6.12 0.99
C ALA A 309 -10.67 -5.82 2.08
N PRO A 310 -10.28 -5.80 3.38
CA PRO A 310 -11.12 -5.28 4.45
C PRO A 310 -11.75 -3.94 4.08
N SER A 311 -13.04 -3.75 4.36
CA SER A 311 -13.76 -2.53 3.97
C SER A 311 -13.12 -1.26 4.54
N GLN A 312 -12.48 -1.34 5.71
CA GLN A 312 -11.72 -0.24 6.31
C GLN A 312 -10.58 0.28 5.41
N PHE A 313 -10.03 -0.54 4.52
CA PHE A 313 -8.97 -0.12 3.59
C PHE A 313 -9.53 0.87 2.57
N ALA A 314 -10.64 0.51 1.93
CA ALA A 314 -11.33 1.38 0.98
C ALA A 314 -12.04 2.57 1.67
N ALA A 315 -12.37 2.45 2.95
CA ALA A 315 -13.01 3.49 3.75
C ALA A 315 -12.05 4.45 4.45
N SER A 316 -10.74 4.24 4.33
CA SER A 316 -9.73 5.14 4.89
C SER A 316 -9.60 6.40 4.05
N ILE A 317 -9.30 7.54 4.69
CA ILE A 317 -9.02 8.78 3.96
C ILE A 317 -7.89 8.55 2.94
N PRO A 318 -8.01 9.01 1.68
CA PRO A 318 -6.97 8.78 0.69
C PRO A 318 -5.65 9.45 1.05
N TRP A 319 -4.53 8.73 0.89
CA TRP A 319 -3.20 9.26 1.18
C TRP A 319 -2.72 10.30 0.15
N TRP A 320 -3.26 10.29 -1.06
CA TRP A 320 -2.78 11.06 -2.21
C TRP A 320 -3.25 12.51 -2.26
N LEU A 321 -3.92 13.02 -1.23
CA LEU A 321 -4.44 14.41 -1.20
C LEU A 321 -3.35 15.48 -1.27
N LEU A 322 -2.09 15.12 -1.02
CA LEU A 322 -0.92 15.98 -1.22
C LEU A 322 -0.03 15.51 -2.38
N LEU A 323 -0.50 14.52 -3.15
CA LEU A 323 0.21 13.77 -4.20
C LEU A 323 1.47 13.01 -3.74
N ARG A 324 1.96 13.23 -2.51
CA ARG A 324 3.07 12.50 -1.89
C ARG A 324 2.59 11.47 -0.88
N ARG A 325 3.36 10.38 -0.74
CA ARG A 325 3.11 9.35 0.28
C ARG A 325 3.36 9.92 1.68
N PRO A 326 2.50 9.63 2.68
CA PRO A 326 2.62 10.17 4.04
C PRO A 326 3.99 9.94 4.69
N HIS A 327 4.55 8.73 4.59
CA HIS A 327 5.89 8.44 5.16
C HIS A 327 6.99 9.36 4.61
N SER A 328 6.90 9.79 3.34
CA SER A 328 7.88 10.70 2.74
C SER A 328 7.76 12.12 3.32
N LEU A 329 6.53 12.58 3.57
CA LEU A 329 6.26 13.88 4.17
C LEU A 329 6.63 13.90 5.66
N LEU A 330 6.31 12.83 6.40
CA LEU A 330 6.67 12.68 7.81
C LEU A 330 8.17 12.70 8.01
N ASN A 331 8.91 11.94 7.19
CA ASN A 331 10.36 11.89 7.28
C ASN A 331 11.01 13.26 6.98
N GLN A 332 10.40 14.05 6.08
CA GLN A 332 10.97 15.33 5.64
C GLN A 332 10.58 16.51 6.56
N TYR A 333 9.35 16.53 7.07
CA TYR A 333 8.78 17.71 7.73
C TYR A 333 8.21 17.42 9.13
N GLY A 334 8.10 16.16 9.53
CA GLY A 334 7.51 15.74 10.80
C GLY A 334 5.97 15.66 10.79
N PRO A 335 5.37 15.11 11.87
CA PRO A 335 3.92 14.88 11.96
C PRO A 335 3.09 16.16 11.98
N ASP A 336 3.55 17.21 12.66
CA ASP A 336 2.80 18.47 12.78
C ASP A 336 2.61 19.14 11.42
N ALA A 337 3.71 19.37 10.70
CA ALA A 337 3.67 19.96 9.35
C ALA A 337 2.89 19.09 8.35
N PHE A 338 2.97 17.77 8.50
CA PHE A 338 2.15 16.85 7.70
C PHE A 338 0.65 17.09 7.94
N PHE A 339 0.18 17.12 9.19
CA PHE A 339 -1.23 17.33 9.48
C PHE A 339 -1.71 18.75 9.15
N GLU A 340 -0.89 19.79 9.38
CA GLU A 340 -1.19 21.17 8.99
C GLU A 340 -1.45 21.29 7.49
N SER A 341 -0.72 20.52 6.67
CA SER A 341 -0.90 20.50 5.22
C SER A 341 -2.04 19.57 4.76
N PHE A 342 -2.15 18.40 5.38
CA PHE A 342 -3.07 17.33 4.96
C PHE A 342 -4.52 17.59 5.36
N LEU A 343 -4.79 18.02 6.60
CA LEU A 343 -6.15 18.15 7.13
C LEU A 343 -7.02 19.12 6.33
N PRO A 344 -6.55 20.31 5.90
CA PRO A 344 -7.36 21.19 5.06
C PRO A 344 -7.77 20.54 3.72
N LYS A 345 -6.90 19.73 3.13
CA LYS A 345 -7.20 19.01 1.88
C LYS A 345 -8.15 17.83 2.12
N ALA A 346 -8.02 17.14 3.25
CA ALA A 346 -8.95 16.11 3.69
C ALA A 346 -10.36 16.69 3.91
N THR A 347 -10.48 17.84 4.58
CA THR A 347 -11.77 18.52 4.77
C THR A 347 -12.43 18.85 3.43
N LEU A 348 -11.71 19.50 2.52
CA LEU A 348 -12.23 19.83 1.18
C LEU A 348 -12.67 18.57 0.41
N PHE A 349 -11.85 17.51 0.43
CA PHE A 349 -12.19 16.26 -0.23
C PHE A 349 -13.46 15.62 0.36
N LEU A 350 -13.58 15.60 1.69
CA LEU A 350 -14.75 15.05 2.38
C LEU A 350 -16.02 15.85 2.05
N GLU A 351 -15.97 17.19 2.03
CA GLU A 351 -17.10 18.03 1.63
C GLU A 351 -17.56 17.68 0.20
N VAL A 352 -16.62 17.54 -0.73
CA VAL A 352 -16.93 17.15 -2.11
C VAL A 352 -17.51 15.74 -2.20
N LEU A 353 -16.94 14.79 -1.45
CA LEU A 353 -17.44 13.42 -1.40
C LEU A 353 -18.88 13.38 -0.87
N GLU A 354 -19.19 14.19 0.14
CA GLU A 354 -20.55 14.31 0.68
C GLU A 354 -21.54 14.89 -0.33
N GLU A 355 -21.14 15.92 -1.08
CA GLU A 355 -21.96 16.47 -2.18
C GLU A 355 -22.27 15.38 -3.23
N ARG A 356 -21.28 14.56 -3.59
CA ARG A 356 -21.45 13.46 -4.57
C ARG A 356 -22.34 12.33 -4.05
N GLU A 357 -22.20 11.96 -2.78
CA GLU A 357 -23.10 10.99 -2.14
C GLU A 357 -24.55 11.48 -2.14
N GLN A 358 -24.80 12.76 -1.85
CA GLN A 358 -26.13 13.35 -1.89
C GLN A 358 -26.73 13.31 -3.31
N ILE A 359 -25.95 13.69 -4.32
CA ILE A 359 -26.37 13.63 -5.74
C ILE A 359 -26.74 12.19 -6.15
N ARG A 360 -26.01 11.20 -5.64
CA ARG A 360 -26.28 9.77 -5.87
C ARG A 360 -27.41 9.19 -5.01
N GLY A 361 -27.98 9.95 -4.09
CA GLY A 361 -29.03 9.50 -3.18
C GLY A 361 -28.54 8.53 -2.10
N LEU A 362 -27.23 8.52 -1.78
CA LEU A 362 -26.63 7.69 -0.74
C LEU A 362 -26.83 8.34 0.64
N THR A 363 -28.03 8.19 1.22
CA THR A 363 -28.46 8.92 2.43
C THR A 363 -28.33 8.15 3.74
N GLY A 364 -28.01 6.85 3.70
CA GLY A 364 -27.87 6.02 4.90
C GLY A 364 -26.57 6.32 5.66
N HIS A 365 -26.66 6.92 6.85
CA HIS A 365 -25.54 7.44 7.64
C HIS A 365 -24.38 6.43 7.84
N ASP A 366 -24.69 5.17 8.15
CA ASP A 366 -23.68 4.13 8.43
C ASP A 366 -23.01 3.55 7.17
N CYS A 367 -23.57 3.82 5.98
CA CYS A 367 -23.05 3.33 4.70
C CYS A 367 -22.29 4.40 3.93
N ARG A 368 -22.29 5.66 4.39
CA ARG A 368 -21.62 6.77 3.73
C ARG A 368 -20.10 6.64 3.87
N LEU A 369 -19.43 6.71 2.73
CA LEU A 369 -17.98 6.64 2.64
C LEU A 369 -17.34 7.87 3.28
N SER A 370 -17.93 9.06 3.11
CA SER A 370 -17.47 10.30 3.74
C SER A 370 -17.42 10.22 5.27
N VAL A 371 -18.48 9.68 5.89
CA VAL A 371 -18.58 9.49 7.35
C VAL A 371 -17.48 8.55 7.83
N ARG A 372 -17.28 7.42 7.13
CA ARG A 372 -16.24 6.45 7.47
C ARG A 372 -14.83 7.01 7.28
N MET A 373 -14.58 7.77 6.21
CA MET A 373 -13.30 8.42 5.98
C MET A 373 -12.99 9.48 7.03
N ARG A 374 -13.99 10.27 7.45
CA ARG A 374 -13.83 11.22 8.56
C ARG A 374 -13.48 10.51 9.86
N GLN A 375 -14.26 9.49 10.21
CA GLN A 375 -14.01 8.64 11.38
C GLN A 375 -12.60 8.06 11.36
N SER A 376 -12.10 7.62 10.19
CA SER A 376 -10.77 7.04 10.04
C SER A 376 -9.60 7.99 10.35
N ILE A 377 -9.82 9.31 10.27
CA ILE A 377 -8.86 10.33 10.69
C ILE A 377 -8.90 10.48 12.21
N GLU A 378 -10.12 10.57 12.77
CA GLU A 378 -10.37 10.82 14.19
C GLU A 378 -9.87 9.68 15.08
N ASP A 379 -10.15 8.44 14.68
CA ASP A 379 -9.72 7.23 15.41
C ASP A 379 -8.37 6.67 14.96
N LYS A 380 -7.69 7.36 14.04
CA LYS A 380 -6.38 6.97 13.47
C LYS A 380 -6.37 5.64 12.69
N SER A 381 -7.52 5.01 12.41
CA SER A 381 -7.59 3.76 11.66
C SER A 381 -7.08 3.87 10.22
N ALA A 382 -7.13 5.05 9.60
CA ALA A 382 -6.50 5.28 8.29
C ALA A 382 -4.98 5.09 8.35
N TRP A 383 -4.34 5.56 9.43
CA TRP A 383 -2.89 5.47 9.62
C TRP A 383 -2.48 4.06 10.04
N PHE A 384 -3.29 3.38 10.85
CA PHE A 384 -3.09 1.96 11.15
C PHE A 384 -3.19 1.10 9.89
N THR A 385 -4.21 1.35 9.06
CA THR A 385 -4.38 0.67 7.77
C THR A 385 -3.13 0.89 6.90
N LEU A 386 -2.73 2.15 6.69
CA LEU A 386 -1.54 2.49 5.93
C LEU A 386 -0.28 1.80 6.47
N ALA A 387 -0.07 1.83 7.79
CA ALA A 387 1.05 1.16 8.45
C ALA A 387 1.01 -0.37 8.28
N SER A 388 -0.18 -0.96 8.21
CA SER A 388 -0.37 -2.41 8.03
C SER A 388 0.10 -2.90 6.66
N HIS A 389 -0.11 -2.12 5.60
CA HIS A 389 0.24 -2.52 4.23
C HIS A 389 1.42 -1.73 3.61
N MET A 390 2.08 -0.84 4.36
CA MET A 390 3.38 -0.22 4.00
C MET A 390 4.49 -0.73 4.93
N VAL A 391 4.84 -2.01 4.79
CA VAL A 391 5.72 -2.77 5.68
C VAL A 391 7.11 -2.16 5.81
N ALA A 392 7.67 -1.59 4.74
CA ALA A 392 8.99 -0.95 4.76
C ALA A 392 9.07 0.37 5.56
N SER A 393 7.92 1.00 5.80
CA SER A 393 7.81 2.32 6.46
C SER A 393 6.98 2.30 7.75
N VAL A 394 6.66 1.09 8.26
CA VAL A 394 5.77 0.92 9.41
C VAL A 394 6.29 1.60 10.68
N ASP A 395 7.60 1.62 10.93
CA ASP A 395 8.19 2.26 12.11
C ASP A 395 7.93 3.76 12.16
N LEU A 396 8.16 4.47 11.05
CA LEU A 396 7.87 5.90 10.97
C LEU A 396 6.38 6.20 11.18
N LEU A 397 5.52 5.45 10.49
CA LEU A 397 4.07 5.62 10.61
C LEU A 397 3.58 5.30 12.03
N TYR A 398 4.12 4.26 12.66
CA TYR A 398 3.71 3.86 14.01
C TYR A 398 4.15 4.89 15.06
N TRP A 399 5.45 5.24 15.07
CA TRP A 399 6.00 6.11 16.12
C TRP A 399 5.46 7.54 16.06
N ASP A 400 5.19 8.06 14.85
CA ASP A 400 4.73 9.44 14.68
C ASP A 400 3.20 9.57 14.71
N LEU A 401 2.44 8.55 14.28
CA LEU A 401 0.98 8.67 14.12
C LEU A 401 0.15 7.81 15.06
N LEU A 402 0.70 6.73 15.62
CA LEU A 402 -0.10 5.71 16.33
C LEU A 402 0.31 5.52 17.80
N ASP A 403 1.59 5.59 18.15
CA ASP A 403 2.05 5.21 19.50
C ASP A 403 1.37 6.02 20.60
N GLU A 404 1.41 7.35 20.53
CA GLU A 404 0.85 8.19 21.58
C GLU A 404 -0.68 8.15 21.62
N TYR A 405 -1.33 7.88 20.48
CA TYR A 405 -2.76 7.66 20.43
C TYR A 405 -3.15 6.38 21.18
N CYS A 406 -2.39 5.30 21.00
CA CYS A 406 -2.68 4.00 21.61
C CYS A 406 -2.26 3.91 23.09
N TRP A 407 -1.18 4.58 23.47
CA TRP A 407 -0.50 4.37 24.75
C TRP A 407 -0.32 5.65 25.59
N GLY A 408 -0.90 6.76 25.14
CA GLY A 408 -0.73 8.08 25.74
C GLY A 408 0.64 8.69 25.46
N PRO A 409 0.88 9.93 25.93
CA PRO A 409 2.14 10.63 25.73
C PRO A 409 3.35 9.82 26.19
N ARG A 410 4.44 9.85 25.41
CA ARG A 410 5.71 9.21 25.78
C ARG A 410 6.76 10.29 26.05
N SER A 411 7.66 10.00 26.99
CA SER A 411 8.86 10.82 27.22
C SER A 411 9.93 10.59 26.13
N SER A 412 10.04 9.37 25.63
CA SER A 412 10.93 8.95 24.54
C SER A 412 10.52 7.58 24.01
N ILE A 413 10.90 7.27 22.77
CA ILE A 413 10.70 5.95 22.17
C ILE A 413 11.44 4.87 22.99
N ALA A 414 12.66 5.14 23.43
CA ALA A 414 13.45 4.21 24.25
C ALA A 414 12.72 3.79 25.55
N GLN A 415 12.04 4.73 26.22
CA GLN A 415 11.24 4.38 27.40
C GLN A 415 10.04 3.49 27.04
N ARG A 416 9.34 3.77 25.94
CA ARG A 416 8.24 2.92 25.46
C ARG A 416 8.73 1.51 25.12
N VAL A 417 9.84 1.41 24.39
CA VAL A 417 10.50 0.16 24.00
C VAL A 417 10.87 -0.70 25.21
N ARG A 418 11.33 -0.08 26.30
CA ARG A 418 11.65 -0.79 27.54
C ARG A 418 10.39 -1.23 28.29
N ALA A 419 9.35 -0.39 28.28
CA ALA A 419 8.09 -0.66 28.97
C ALA A 419 7.32 -1.87 28.39
N ILE A 420 7.54 -2.23 27.12
CA ILE A 420 6.85 -3.38 26.50
C ILE A 420 7.52 -4.73 26.78
N THR A 421 8.80 -4.75 27.19
CA THR A 421 9.52 -5.96 27.60
C THR A 421 9.53 -6.05 29.12
N THR A 422 8.36 -6.30 29.71
CA THR A 422 8.16 -6.22 31.17
C THR A 422 8.76 -7.40 31.95
N SER A 423 8.97 -8.56 31.31
CA SER A 423 9.58 -9.73 31.92
C SER A 423 11.04 -9.91 31.49
N PRO A 424 11.91 -10.53 32.32
CA PRO A 424 13.28 -10.87 31.94
C PRO A 424 13.36 -11.71 30.66
N GLU A 425 12.39 -12.60 30.43
CA GLU A 425 12.33 -13.46 29.24
C GLU A 425 12.00 -12.65 27.98
N MET A 426 11.06 -11.70 28.07
CA MET A 426 10.72 -10.81 26.96
C MET A 426 11.89 -9.88 26.61
N HIS A 427 12.54 -9.34 27.64
CA HIS A 427 13.72 -8.50 27.47
C HIS A 427 14.85 -9.29 26.81
N LYS A 428 15.14 -10.49 27.33
CA LYS A 428 16.13 -11.39 26.74
C LYS A 428 15.81 -11.72 25.28
N ARG A 429 14.58 -12.09 24.95
CA ARG A 429 14.18 -12.41 23.56
C ARG A 429 14.44 -11.25 22.61
N ARG A 430 14.13 -10.01 23.02
CA ARG A 430 14.41 -8.82 22.23
C ARG A 430 15.91 -8.62 22.05
N GLU A 431 16.70 -8.73 23.12
CA GLU A 431 18.16 -8.55 23.04
C GLU A 431 18.85 -9.64 22.21
N ASP A 432 18.43 -10.90 22.34
CA ASP A 432 18.91 -12.01 21.50
C ASP A 432 18.63 -11.72 20.01
N PHE A 433 17.46 -11.15 19.69
CA PHE A 433 17.12 -10.70 18.34
C PHE A 433 18.01 -9.55 17.87
N VAL A 434 18.28 -8.56 18.72
CA VAL A 434 19.17 -7.42 18.40
C VAL A 434 20.58 -7.93 18.10
N HIS A 435 21.13 -8.83 18.91
CA HIS A 435 22.43 -9.45 18.65
C HIS A 435 22.48 -10.13 17.28
N LEU A 436 21.47 -10.95 16.96
CA LEU A 436 21.38 -11.61 15.66
C LEU A 436 21.32 -10.60 14.52
N LYS A 437 20.50 -9.55 14.64
CA LYS A 437 20.34 -8.55 13.59
C LYS A 437 21.62 -7.76 13.34
N ILE A 438 22.36 -7.40 14.38
CA ILE A 438 23.64 -6.71 14.25
C ILE A 438 24.67 -7.60 13.55
N GLN A 439 24.71 -8.90 13.88
CA GLN A 439 25.58 -9.84 13.19
C GLN A 439 25.24 -9.93 11.69
N GLN A 440 23.95 -10.05 11.35
CA GLN A 440 23.51 -10.08 9.95
C GLN A 440 23.87 -8.80 9.18
N LEU A 441 23.78 -7.63 9.82
CA LEU A 441 24.16 -6.36 9.22
C LEU A 441 25.68 -6.27 8.96
N GLN A 442 26.49 -6.76 9.91
CA GLN A 442 27.95 -6.86 9.73
C GLN A 442 28.30 -7.79 8.56
N GLU A 443 27.67 -8.97 8.50
CA GLU A 443 27.85 -9.94 7.40
C GLU A 443 27.46 -9.33 6.04
N TYR A 444 26.35 -8.58 6.00
CA TYR A 444 25.89 -7.88 4.79
C TYR A 444 26.91 -6.85 4.29
N TYR A 445 27.42 -5.98 5.17
CA TYR A 445 28.42 -4.99 4.77
C TYR A 445 29.77 -5.62 4.38
N ASN A 446 30.17 -6.71 5.04
CA ASN A 446 31.34 -7.49 4.65
C ASN A 446 31.21 -8.03 3.21
N GLU A 447 30.02 -8.53 2.85
CA GLU A 447 29.74 -9.01 1.48
C GLU A 447 29.77 -7.88 0.45
N LEU A 448 29.28 -6.68 0.81
CA LEU A 448 29.39 -5.48 -0.01
C LEU A 448 30.82 -4.93 -0.11
N GLY A 449 31.77 -5.40 0.71
CA GLY A 449 33.10 -4.84 0.81
C GLY A 449 33.13 -3.42 1.40
N VAL A 450 32.11 -3.05 2.18
CA VAL A 450 32.00 -1.74 2.83
C VAL A 450 32.53 -1.84 4.26
N ASP A 451 33.59 -1.08 4.54
CA ASP A 451 34.10 -0.95 5.90
C ASP A 451 33.07 -0.22 6.78
N ASN A 452 32.71 -0.83 7.90
CA ASN A 452 31.69 -0.34 8.80
C ASN A 452 32.06 -0.65 10.25
N ASN A 453 31.69 0.24 11.16
CA ASN A 453 31.93 0.08 12.59
C ASN A 453 30.68 -0.39 13.35
N VAL A 454 29.75 -1.06 12.66
CA VAL A 454 28.52 -1.55 13.31
C VAL A 454 28.92 -2.61 14.34
N SER A 455 28.46 -2.44 15.58
CA SER A 455 28.65 -3.41 16.65
C SER A 455 27.46 -3.39 17.59
N TYR A 456 27.33 -4.45 18.38
CA TYR A 456 26.24 -4.52 19.35
C TYR A 456 26.50 -3.52 20.47
N GLU A 457 25.49 -2.70 20.76
CA GLU A 457 25.48 -1.77 21.88
C GLU A 457 24.43 -2.21 22.89
N PRO A 458 24.80 -2.44 24.17
CA PRO A 458 23.84 -2.83 25.20
C PRO A 458 22.80 -1.74 25.44
N GLU A 459 21.60 -2.12 25.90
CA GLU A 459 20.55 -1.14 26.21
C GLU A 459 21.07 -0.16 27.29
N PRO A 460 21.10 1.15 27.00
CA PRO A 460 21.60 2.12 27.96
C PRO A 460 20.67 2.22 29.18
N PRO A 461 21.21 2.53 30.37
CA PRO A 461 20.37 2.81 31.53
C PRO A 461 19.49 4.04 31.26
N LEU A 462 18.23 4.00 31.73
CA LEU A 462 17.34 5.15 31.61
C LEU A 462 17.91 6.34 32.40
N GLN A 463 17.95 7.52 31.77
CA GLN A 463 18.23 8.76 32.49
C GLN A 463 17.09 9.03 33.48
N PRO A 464 17.38 9.49 34.71
CA PRO A 464 16.36 9.88 35.67
C PRO A 464 15.49 10.98 35.06
N ILE A 465 14.16 10.83 35.16
CA ILE A 465 13.23 11.88 34.76
C ILE A 465 13.46 13.06 35.72
N ALA A 466 13.82 14.22 35.19
CA ALA A 466 13.81 15.45 35.98
C ALA A 466 12.36 15.73 36.41
N GLU A 467 12.08 15.70 37.70
CA GLU A 467 10.77 16.07 38.25
C GLU A 467 10.37 17.45 37.73
N ARG A 468 9.32 17.51 36.90
CA ARG A 468 8.58 18.74 36.62
C ARG A 468 7.09 18.49 36.81
N ASP A 469 6.55 19.21 37.80
CA ASP A 469 5.18 19.65 38.13
C ASP A 469 3.95 18.75 37.80
N PRO A 470 2.91 18.76 38.66
CA PRO A 470 1.80 17.81 38.59
C PRO A 470 0.97 18.05 37.32
N GLY A 471 0.72 16.96 36.59
CA GLY A 471 0.22 16.95 35.23
C GLY A 471 -1.15 17.60 34.98
N PRO A 472 -1.52 17.79 33.70
CA PRO A 472 -2.85 18.23 33.33
C PRO A 472 -3.89 17.14 33.64
N LYS A 473 -5.08 17.59 34.07
CA LYS A 473 -6.22 16.75 34.43
C LYS A 473 -6.62 15.81 33.29
N TYR A 474 -6.79 14.53 33.64
CA TYR A 474 -7.39 13.49 32.79
C TYR A 474 -8.70 13.98 32.14
N LEU A 475 -8.80 13.84 30.82
CA LEU A 475 -10.10 13.73 30.17
C LEU A 475 -10.55 12.27 30.27
N ASP A 476 -11.64 12.07 30.98
CA ASP A 476 -12.35 10.81 31.11
C ASP A 476 -13.02 10.48 29.76
N VAL A 477 -12.45 9.53 29.01
CA VAL A 477 -13.15 8.85 27.91
C VAL A 477 -13.51 7.45 28.38
N ALA A 478 -14.40 7.38 29.37
CA ALA A 478 -15.10 6.16 29.74
C ALA A 478 -16.48 6.14 29.05
N ASN A 479 -16.60 5.35 27.98
CA ASN A 479 -17.71 4.39 27.80
C ASN A 479 -17.73 3.81 26.37
N ARG A 480 -17.04 2.68 26.18
CA ARG A 480 -17.63 1.49 25.53
C ARG A 480 -17.12 0.27 26.28
N GLY A 481 -17.95 -0.22 27.19
CA GLY A 481 -17.69 -1.46 27.91
C GLY A 481 -17.81 -2.65 26.97
N PHE A 482 -16.73 -3.41 26.85
CA PHE A 482 -16.76 -4.86 26.64
C PHE A 482 -15.38 -5.43 26.98
N LEU A 483 -15.15 -5.68 28.27
CA LEU A 483 -13.93 -6.32 28.74
C LEU A 483 -14.27 -7.30 29.87
N GLU A 484 -15.19 -8.22 29.59
CA GLU A 484 -15.31 -9.48 30.33
C GLU A 484 -15.64 -10.60 29.32
N GLY A 485 -14.68 -11.50 29.10
CA GLY A 485 -14.94 -12.77 28.40
C GLY A 485 -14.35 -12.95 27.00
N ALA A 486 -13.07 -12.68 26.76
CA ALA A 486 -12.37 -13.14 25.55
C ALA A 486 -10.92 -13.57 25.76
N LEU A 487 -10.53 -13.97 26.98
CA LEU A 487 -9.15 -14.31 27.33
C LEU A 487 -8.85 -15.82 27.44
N VAL A 488 -9.70 -16.70 26.90
CA VAL A 488 -9.49 -18.17 27.00
C VAL A 488 -9.44 -18.89 25.64
N GLY A 489 -9.52 -18.18 24.51
CA GLY A 489 -9.62 -18.81 23.18
C GLY A 489 -8.33 -19.04 22.38
N LEU A 490 -7.19 -18.42 22.74
CA LEU A 490 -6.00 -18.40 21.87
C LEU A 490 -4.69 -18.61 22.65
N ALA A 491 -4.70 -19.50 23.64
CA ALA A 491 -3.52 -19.94 24.38
C ALA A 491 -2.76 -21.11 23.73
N VAL A 492 -3.11 -21.52 22.51
CA VAL A 492 -2.39 -22.60 21.80
C VAL A 492 -2.03 -22.11 20.40
N GLY A 493 -0.94 -21.35 20.30
CA GLY A 493 -0.37 -20.95 19.00
C GLY A 493 0.66 -19.82 19.07
N LEU A 494 0.50 -18.84 19.97
CA LEU A 494 1.43 -17.72 20.12
C LEU A 494 1.61 -17.40 21.61
N GLY A 495 2.76 -17.79 22.16
CA GLY A 495 3.10 -17.55 23.56
C GLY A 495 3.50 -16.11 23.84
N ILE A 496 2.52 -15.21 23.99
CA ILE A 496 2.68 -13.91 24.66
C ILE A 496 1.37 -13.58 25.42
N THR A 497 1.39 -13.67 26.75
CA THR A 497 0.35 -13.12 27.62
C THR A 497 0.87 -11.80 28.20
N ILE A 498 0.34 -10.66 27.76
CA ILE A 498 0.65 -9.35 28.33
C ILE A 498 -0.28 -9.15 29.54
N CYS A 499 0.26 -9.20 30.76
CA CYS A 499 -0.45 -8.78 31.97
C CYS A 499 0.08 -7.42 32.44
N LEU A 500 -0.67 -6.34 32.17
CA LEU A 500 -0.42 -5.04 32.78
C LEU A 500 -1.07 -5.00 34.18
N ARG A 501 -0.25 -4.97 35.24
CA ARG A 501 -0.72 -4.75 36.61
C ARG A 501 -0.91 -3.25 36.84
N TRP A 502 -2.15 -2.82 37.07
CA TRP A 502 -2.45 -1.49 37.60
C TRP A 502 -2.29 -1.49 39.13
N HIS A 503 -1.46 -0.59 39.66
CA HIS A 503 -1.44 -0.27 41.09
C HIS A 503 -2.51 0.78 41.38
N ARG A 504 -3.57 0.38 42.12
CA ARG A 504 -4.45 1.33 42.81
C ARG A 504 -3.77 1.76 44.11
N SER A 505 -3.49 3.04 44.27
CA SER A 505 -3.20 3.61 45.60
C SER A 505 -4.51 3.68 46.41
N PRO A 506 -4.49 3.36 47.72
CA PRO A 506 -5.70 3.36 48.55
C PRO A 506 -6.02 4.76 49.09
N LEU A 507 -7.30 5.12 48.91
CA LEU A 507 -8.15 6.16 49.55
C LEU A 507 -7.64 7.60 49.65
#